data_AF-A0A4Y3VSY0-F1
#
_entry.id   AF-A0A4Y3VSY0-F1
#
_cell.length_a   1.000
_cell.length_b   1.000
_cell.length_c   1.000
_cell.angle_alpha   90.00
_cell.angle_beta   90.00
_cell.angle_gamma   90.00
#
_symmetry.space_group_name_H-M   'P 1'
#
loop_
_entity.id
_entity.type
_entity.pdbx_description
1 polymer ?
#
loop_
_entity_poly.entity_id
_entity_poly.type
_entity_poly.pdbx_seq_one_letter_code
_entity_poly.pdbx_strand_id
1 'polypeptide(L)'
;MRWRPPRRRAPLRHARAKVLGGCSSHNSCIAFWAPAEDLDDWAAQGCTGWSAADLFPLYRRLENNDAPGDHHGRSGPVKLRTLKGDDPCGTALLKACAQAGIPTVPFNTGRTVIRGANWFQINADENNVRQSSSVAYLHPVLGKRPNLEVRTGVRAKRLVLDGRRCAGAEYLDPDLVHTRTVRARREVIVSCGAIDSPKLLMLSGIGLAAHLREVGVEVVVDAPGVGENLQDHPEGVIMREARQPMPTTSSQWWEAGIFYDTEPGLDRPDLMFHYGSVPFDMNTARWGYPTSENAFCLTPNVTRAKSRARCGCGRGTTGTSRGWIRGTSRTSTMCG
;
A
#
# COMPACT_ATOMS: atom_id res chain seq x y z
N MET A 1 19.09 -18.46 27.03
CA MET A 1 18.53 -19.02 25.77
C MET A 1 19.24 -18.36 24.59
N ARG A 2 20.04 -19.11 23.80
CA ARG A 2 20.68 -18.58 22.59
C ARG A 2 19.68 -18.66 21.43
N TRP A 3 19.21 -17.51 20.95
CA TRP A 3 18.43 -17.41 19.72
C TRP A 3 19.27 -17.90 18.54
N ARG A 4 18.82 -18.97 17.86
CA ARG A 4 19.36 -19.40 16.58
C ARG A 4 18.40 -18.97 15.49
N PRO A 5 18.81 -18.12 14.52
CA PRO A 5 17.95 -17.79 13.40
C PRO A 5 17.62 -19.05 12.60
N PRO A 6 16.37 -19.21 12.12
CA PRO A 6 15.98 -20.37 11.33
C PRO A 6 16.72 -20.43 9.99
N ARG A 7 17.12 -21.65 9.57
CA ARG A 7 17.93 -21.94 8.37
C ARG A 7 17.21 -21.68 7.02
N ARG A 8 15.91 -21.37 7.03
CA ARG A 8 15.12 -20.93 5.85
C ARG A 8 14.06 -19.92 6.29
N ARG A 9 14.08 -18.71 5.71
CA ARG A 9 12.99 -17.74 5.87
C ARG A 9 11.73 -18.32 5.22
N ALA A 10 10.66 -18.51 5.99
CA ALA A 10 9.36 -18.83 5.40
C ALA A 10 8.90 -17.64 4.53
N PRO A 11 8.33 -17.86 3.33
CA PRO A 11 7.96 -16.77 2.45
C PRO A 11 6.80 -15.97 3.05
N LEU A 12 7.02 -14.67 3.23
CA LEU A 12 5.95 -13.69 3.47
C LEU A 12 5.09 -13.60 2.19
N ARG A 13 3.79 -13.39 2.35
CA ARG A 13 2.86 -13.26 1.22
C ARG A 13 2.45 -11.79 1.06
N HIS A 14 2.75 -11.19 -0.10
CA HIS A 14 2.17 -9.90 -0.48
C HIS A 14 0.76 -10.11 -1.03
N ALA A 15 -0.24 -10.03 -0.16
CA ALA A 15 -1.64 -10.11 -0.58
C ALA A 15 -1.98 -8.91 -1.47
N ARG A 16 -2.51 -9.16 -2.68
CA ARG A 16 -3.00 -8.14 -3.63
C ARG A 16 -4.40 -8.51 -4.07
N ALA A 17 -5.31 -7.54 -4.11
CA ALA A 17 -6.69 -7.79 -4.51
C ALA A 17 -6.82 -7.90 -6.04
N LYS A 18 -7.61 -8.89 -6.49
CA LYS A 18 -7.99 -9.06 -7.89
C LYS A 18 -9.50 -8.82 -8.03
N VAL A 19 -9.91 -7.56 -7.91
CA VAL A 19 -11.30 -7.08 -7.96
C VAL A 19 -11.30 -5.61 -8.37
N LEU A 20 -12.45 -5.07 -8.80
CA LEU A 20 -12.60 -3.63 -9.00
C LEU A 20 -12.23 -2.87 -7.72
N GLY A 21 -11.50 -1.76 -7.89
CA GLY A 21 -10.92 -0.98 -6.80
C GLY A 21 -9.55 -1.48 -6.32
N GLY A 22 -9.11 -2.66 -6.76
CA GLY A 22 -7.79 -3.19 -6.40
C GLY A 22 -7.60 -3.26 -4.89
N CYS A 23 -6.40 -2.89 -4.41
CA CYS A 23 -6.10 -2.99 -2.98
C CYS A 23 -6.94 -2.02 -2.11
N SER A 24 -7.57 -1.00 -2.68
CA SER A 24 -8.53 -0.19 -1.90
C SER A 24 -9.79 -0.97 -1.51
N SER A 25 -10.04 -2.13 -2.14
CA SER A 25 -11.18 -3.03 -1.85
C SER A 25 -10.86 -4.15 -0.84
N HIS A 26 -9.61 -4.30 -0.37
CA HIS A 26 -9.25 -5.33 0.61
C HIS A 26 -8.35 -4.86 1.78
N ASN A 27 -7.95 -3.58 1.79
CA ASN A 27 -7.13 -3.02 2.85
C ASN A 27 -7.96 -2.72 4.12
N SER A 28 -7.37 -2.13 5.15
CA SER A 28 -8.06 -1.71 6.39
C SER A 28 -8.72 -0.32 6.32
N CYS A 29 -8.80 0.31 5.15
CA CYS A 29 -9.28 1.69 4.96
C CYS A 29 -8.54 2.79 5.73
N ILE A 30 -7.38 2.53 6.35
CA ILE A 30 -6.60 3.59 7.01
C ILE A 30 -6.27 4.67 5.98
N ALA A 31 -6.61 5.93 6.29
CA ALA A 31 -6.52 7.05 5.37
C ALA A 31 -5.64 8.16 5.94
N PHE A 32 -4.53 8.44 5.25
CA PHE A 32 -3.61 9.52 5.57
C PHE A 32 -3.38 10.43 4.37
N TRP A 33 -3.21 11.72 4.63
CA TRP A 33 -2.42 12.59 3.77
C TRP A 33 -0.94 12.29 4.02
N ALA A 34 -0.12 12.32 2.97
CA ALA A 34 1.33 12.18 3.13
C ALA A 34 1.91 13.41 3.85
N PRO A 35 3.00 13.25 4.62
CA PRO A 35 3.84 14.37 5.05
C PRO A 35 4.20 15.28 3.87
N ALA A 36 4.11 16.60 4.04
CA ALA A 36 4.49 17.54 2.98
C ALA A 36 5.96 17.34 2.57
N GLU A 37 6.81 17.04 3.54
CA GLU A 37 8.24 16.80 3.38
C GLU A 37 8.54 15.58 2.49
N ASP A 38 7.68 14.55 2.49
CA ASP A 38 7.84 13.40 1.59
C ASP A 38 7.50 13.76 0.13
N LEU A 39 6.53 14.65 -0.08
CA LEU A 39 6.13 15.10 -1.42
C LEU A 39 7.14 16.10 -1.98
N ASP A 40 7.61 17.03 -1.15
CA ASP A 40 8.64 17.98 -1.53
C ASP A 40 9.98 17.27 -1.82
N ASP A 41 10.30 16.20 -1.10
CA ASP A 41 11.42 15.31 -1.43
C ASP A 41 11.27 14.69 -2.84
N TRP A 42 10.06 14.37 -3.32
CA TRP A 42 9.86 13.87 -4.69
C TRP A 42 10.17 14.96 -5.71
N ALA A 43 9.67 16.17 -5.51
CA ALA A 43 9.95 17.30 -6.38
C ALA A 43 11.46 17.61 -6.42
N ALA A 44 12.13 17.61 -5.26
CA ALA A 44 13.57 17.80 -5.14
C ALA A 44 14.40 16.70 -5.83
N GLN A 45 13.87 15.48 -5.91
CA GLN A 45 14.47 14.36 -6.66
C GLN A 45 14.24 14.42 -8.18
N GLY A 46 13.59 15.48 -8.69
CA GLY A 46 13.38 15.72 -10.12
C GLY A 46 11.98 15.38 -10.61
N CYS A 47 11.06 14.93 -9.75
CA CYS A 47 9.64 14.76 -10.10
C CYS A 47 8.94 16.13 -10.14
N THR A 48 9.21 16.92 -11.18
CA THR A 48 8.61 18.26 -11.35
C THR A 48 7.08 18.19 -11.31
N GLY A 49 6.44 19.03 -10.48
CA GLY A 49 4.98 19.06 -10.30
C GLY A 49 4.43 18.06 -9.28
N TRP A 50 5.28 17.48 -8.42
CA TRP A 50 4.91 16.52 -7.38
C TRP A 50 5.15 17.03 -5.95
N SER A 51 5.25 18.35 -5.75
CA SER A 51 5.41 18.94 -4.41
C SER A 51 4.11 18.88 -3.61
N ALA A 52 4.18 19.17 -2.31
CA ALA A 52 2.98 19.31 -1.48
C ALA A 52 2.03 20.38 -2.03
N ALA A 53 2.57 21.49 -2.55
CA ALA A 53 1.79 22.56 -3.16
C ALA A 53 0.99 22.09 -4.39
N ASP A 54 1.54 21.16 -5.17
CA ASP A 54 0.88 20.60 -6.35
C ASP A 54 -0.19 19.56 -5.98
N LEU A 55 0.07 18.77 -4.93
CA LEU A 55 -0.73 17.57 -4.62
C LEU A 55 -1.79 17.78 -3.54
N PHE A 56 -1.60 18.67 -2.57
CA PHE A 56 -2.61 18.95 -1.54
C PHE A 56 -3.96 19.42 -2.12
N PRO A 57 -4.01 20.24 -3.19
CA PRO A 57 -5.27 20.53 -3.88
C PRO A 57 -5.99 19.28 -4.41
N LEU A 58 -5.25 18.22 -4.77
CA LEU A 58 -5.82 16.95 -5.21
C LEU A 58 -6.37 16.14 -4.04
N TYR A 59 -5.71 16.16 -2.88
CA TYR A 59 -6.27 15.60 -1.63
C TYR A 59 -7.60 16.29 -1.27
N ARG A 60 -7.65 17.62 -1.33
CA ARG A 60 -8.90 18.37 -1.12
C ARG A 60 -9.97 18.01 -2.15
N ARG A 61 -9.60 17.77 -3.41
CA ARG A 61 -10.56 17.40 -4.47
C ARG A 61 -11.09 15.97 -4.32
N LEU A 62 -10.28 15.04 -3.82
CA LEU A 62 -10.67 13.62 -3.75
C LEU A 62 -11.57 13.32 -2.56
N GLU A 63 -11.43 14.05 -1.45
CA GLU A 63 -12.07 13.68 -0.18
C GLU A 63 -13.37 14.45 0.11
N ASN A 64 -14.23 13.78 0.88
CA ASN A 64 -15.27 14.37 1.70
C ASN A 64 -14.96 13.97 3.15
N ASN A 65 -14.21 14.82 3.85
CA ASN A 65 -13.65 14.52 5.15
C ASN A 65 -14.56 15.08 6.26
N ASP A 66 -14.66 14.40 7.40
CA ASP A 66 -15.43 14.85 8.57
C ASP A 66 -14.62 15.66 9.59
N ALA A 67 -13.30 15.66 9.51
CA ALA A 67 -12.42 16.36 10.45
C ALA A 67 -12.50 17.88 10.25
N PRO A 68 -12.32 18.69 11.31
CA PRO A 68 -12.33 20.15 11.22
C PRO A 68 -11.14 20.69 10.39
N GLY A 69 -11.30 21.89 9.82
CA GLY A 69 -10.24 22.61 9.10
C GLY A 69 -10.58 22.92 7.63
N ASP A 70 -10.13 24.07 7.14
CA ASP A 70 -10.49 24.56 5.80
C ASP A 70 -9.65 23.94 4.67
N HIS A 71 -8.54 23.28 5.02
CA HIS A 71 -7.69 22.55 4.07
C HIS A 71 -8.37 21.30 3.51
N HIS A 72 -9.33 20.74 4.24
CA HIS A 72 -10.03 19.51 3.86
C HIS A 72 -11.02 19.68 2.71
N GLY A 73 -11.19 18.59 1.97
CA GLY A 73 -12.24 18.42 0.97
C GLY A 73 -13.58 18.12 1.62
N ARG A 74 -14.65 18.72 1.11
CA ARG A 74 -16.03 18.53 1.64
C ARG A 74 -17.01 17.96 0.61
N SER A 75 -16.54 17.70 -0.60
CA SER A 75 -17.39 17.32 -1.74
C SER A 75 -16.75 16.28 -2.66
N GLY A 76 -15.55 15.81 -2.34
CA GLY A 76 -14.90 14.76 -3.08
C GLY A 76 -15.64 13.43 -2.93
N PRO A 77 -15.46 12.49 -3.87
CA PRO A 77 -16.20 11.23 -3.87
C PRO A 77 -15.78 10.26 -2.76
N VAL A 78 -14.59 10.41 -2.17
CA VAL A 78 -14.10 9.51 -1.14
C VAL A 78 -14.46 10.05 0.25
N LYS A 79 -15.46 9.47 0.91
CA LYS A 79 -15.78 9.83 2.31
C LYS A 79 -14.66 9.37 3.25
N LEU A 80 -14.14 10.29 4.06
CA LEU A 80 -13.19 10.03 5.15
C LEU A 80 -13.89 10.34 6.47
N ARG A 81 -13.88 9.37 7.40
CA ARG A 81 -14.46 9.53 8.72
C ARG A 81 -13.45 9.27 9.83
N THR A 82 -13.55 10.03 10.91
CA THR A 82 -12.74 9.87 12.10
C THR A 82 -13.34 8.78 13.00
N LEU A 83 -12.52 7.82 13.42
CA LEU A 83 -12.96 6.79 14.36
C LEU A 83 -13.20 7.40 15.76
N LYS A 84 -14.29 7.00 16.42
CA LYS A 84 -14.76 7.60 17.67
C LYS A 84 -14.12 7.01 18.93
N GLY A 85 -13.39 5.90 18.80
CA GLY A 85 -12.66 5.30 19.91
C GLY A 85 -13.52 4.52 20.91
N ASP A 86 -14.51 3.78 20.40
CA ASP A 86 -15.43 3.00 21.24
C ASP A 86 -14.76 1.79 21.93
N ASP A 87 -13.54 1.43 21.53
CA ASP A 87 -12.75 0.36 22.15
C ASP A 87 -12.05 0.82 23.45
N PRO A 88 -12.39 0.23 24.61
CA PRO A 88 -11.75 0.56 25.89
C PRO A 88 -10.25 0.24 25.94
N CYS A 89 -9.79 -0.82 25.24
CA CYS A 89 -8.38 -1.22 25.23
C CYS A 89 -7.55 -0.22 24.43
N GLY A 90 -7.99 0.18 23.23
CA GLY A 90 -7.35 1.24 22.48
C GLY A 90 -7.39 2.61 23.20
N THR A 91 -8.47 2.93 23.90
CA THR A 91 -8.53 4.14 24.76
C THR A 91 -7.49 4.09 25.88
N ALA A 92 -7.33 2.94 26.55
CA ALA A 92 -6.31 2.74 27.57
C ALA A 92 -4.89 2.82 26.98
N LEU A 93 -4.70 2.31 25.76
CA LEU A 93 -3.43 2.43 25.04
C LEU A 93 -3.07 3.88 24.75
N LEU A 94 -4.00 4.72 24.29
CA LEU A 94 -3.72 6.15 24.06
C LEU A 94 -3.35 6.88 25.36
N LYS A 95 -3.98 6.52 26.48
CA LYS A 95 -3.57 7.02 27.81
C LYS A 95 -2.16 6.57 28.19
N ALA A 96 -1.81 5.31 27.92
CA ALA A 96 -0.45 4.79 28.13
C ALA A 96 0.58 5.48 27.22
N CYS A 97 0.21 5.81 25.98
CA CYS A 97 1.04 6.62 25.08
C CYS A 97 1.33 7.99 25.70
N ALA A 98 0.30 8.68 26.20
CA ALA A 98 0.48 9.98 26.84
C ALA A 98 1.40 9.90 28.07
N GLN A 99 1.27 8.85 28.89
CA GLN A 99 2.17 8.58 30.03
C GLN A 99 3.63 8.34 29.58
N ALA A 100 3.82 7.75 28.39
CA ALA A 100 5.13 7.54 27.78
C ALA A 100 5.65 8.76 27.00
N GLY A 101 5.01 9.93 27.12
CA GLY A 101 5.43 11.15 26.42
C GLY A 101 5.04 11.19 24.94
N ILE A 102 4.07 10.38 24.51
CA ILE A 102 3.51 10.36 23.16
C ILE A 102 2.08 10.93 23.22
N PRO A 103 1.88 12.22 22.91
CA PRO A 103 0.60 12.88 23.10
C PRO A 103 -0.47 12.41 22.10
N THR A 104 -1.73 12.61 22.46
CA THR A 104 -2.82 12.44 21.50
C THR A 104 -2.88 13.63 20.53
N VAL A 105 -2.78 13.38 19.23
CA VAL A 105 -2.75 14.44 18.21
C VAL A 105 -3.67 14.11 17.03
N PRO A 106 -4.40 15.08 16.46
CA PRO A 106 -5.22 14.83 15.27
C PRO A 106 -4.35 14.49 14.06
N PHE A 107 -4.79 13.51 13.27
CA PHE A 107 -4.19 13.19 11.97
C PHE A 107 -4.79 14.04 10.85
N ASN A 108 -4.08 14.10 9.72
CA ASN A 108 -4.52 14.80 8.50
C ASN A 108 -4.76 16.32 8.65
N THR A 109 -4.06 16.98 9.58
CA THR A 109 -4.17 18.44 9.79
C THR A 109 -3.35 19.27 8.78
N GLY A 110 -2.71 18.61 7.80
CA GLY A 110 -1.71 19.22 6.93
C GLY A 110 -0.33 19.40 7.58
N ARG A 111 -0.19 19.07 8.87
CA ARG A 111 1.09 19.06 9.59
C ARG A 111 1.50 17.63 9.91
N THR A 112 2.78 17.33 9.69
CA THR A 112 3.37 16.02 9.96
C THR A 112 3.39 15.72 11.45
N VAL A 113 2.94 14.52 11.81
CA VAL A 113 3.00 14.00 13.18
C VAL A 113 4.30 13.22 13.35
N ILE A 114 5.27 13.83 14.02
CA ILE A 114 6.55 13.18 14.36
C ILE A 114 6.39 12.27 15.57
N ARG A 115 5.82 12.80 16.66
CA ARG A 115 5.50 12.04 17.86
C ARG A 115 4.06 12.28 18.27
N GLY A 116 3.25 11.24 18.18
CA GLY A 116 1.86 11.31 18.60
C GLY A 116 1.06 10.07 18.25
N ALA A 117 -0.07 9.89 18.93
CA ALA A 117 -0.94 8.74 18.75
C ALA A 117 -2.41 9.17 18.64
N ASN A 118 -3.21 8.46 17.86
CA ASN A 118 -4.65 8.68 17.83
C ASN A 118 -5.39 7.54 17.13
N TRP A 119 -6.71 7.59 17.19
CA TRP A 119 -7.58 6.88 16.29
C TRP A 119 -7.39 7.36 14.85
N PHE A 120 -7.43 6.44 13.89
CA PHE A 120 -7.28 6.78 12.49
C PHE A 120 -8.52 7.51 11.94
N GLN A 121 -8.30 8.27 10.87
CA GLN A 121 -9.34 8.44 9.87
C GLN A 121 -9.36 7.24 8.94
N ILE A 122 -10.55 6.82 8.52
CA ILE A 122 -10.71 5.76 7.53
C ILE A 122 -11.57 6.20 6.36
N ASN A 123 -11.27 5.70 5.15
CA ASN A 123 -12.11 5.91 3.97
C ASN A 123 -13.31 4.94 3.96
N ALA A 124 -14.32 5.24 4.77
CA ALA A 124 -15.59 4.52 4.88
C ALA A 124 -16.73 5.51 5.13
N ASP A 125 -17.94 5.14 4.74
CA ASP A 125 -19.13 5.95 5.04
C ASP A 125 -19.66 5.71 6.46
N GLU A 126 -20.74 6.42 6.81
CA GLU A 126 -21.44 6.35 8.09
C GLU A 126 -21.97 4.95 8.45
N ASN A 127 -22.19 4.08 7.46
CA ASN A 127 -22.63 2.70 7.64
C ASN A 127 -21.45 1.71 7.64
N ASN A 128 -20.23 2.22 7.77
CA ASN A 128 -18.98 1.47 7.67
C ASN A 128 -18.77 0.77 6.31
N VAL A 129 -19.41 1.27 5.24
CA VAL A 129 -19.14 0.80 3.88
C VAL A 129 -17.89 1.50 3.36
N ARG A 130 -16.86 0.70 3.13
CA ARG A 130 -15.60 1.08 2.51
C ARG A 130 -15.79 1.93 1.24
N GLN A 131 -15.13 3.07 1.22
CA GLN A 131 -15.04 3.95 0.05
C GLN A 131 -13.82 3.58 -0.79
N SER A 132 -13.82 2.36 -1.35
CA SER A 132 -12.78 1.95 -2.30
C SER A 132 -12.83 2.83 -3.55
N SER A 133 -11.74 2.88 -4.31
CA SER A 133 -11.69 3.68 -5.54
C SER A 133 -12.81 3.31 -6.54
N SER A 134 -13.22 2.04 -6.63
CA SER A 134 -14.36 1.66 -7.46
C SER A 134 -15.69 2.12 -6.88
N VAL A 135 -15.89 2.03 -5.56
CA VAL A 135 -17.11 2.53 -4.90
C VAL A 135 -17.24 4.04 -5.08
N ALA A 136 -16.17 4.79 -4.84
CA ALA A 136 -16.17 6.24 -4.90
C ALA A 136 -16.25 6.79 -6.33
N TYR A 137 -15.44 6.27 -7.26
CA TYR A 137 -15.30 6.86 -8.60
C TYR A 137 -16.04 6.12 -9.71
N LEU A 138 -16.19 4.79 -9.61
CA LEU A 138 -16.66 3.98 -10.73
C LEU A 138 -18.15 3.68 -10.64
N HIS A 139 -18.60 3.10 -9.52
CA HIS A 139 -19.99 2.66 -9.34
C HIS A 139 -21.02 3.78 -9.58
N PRO A 140 -20.79 5.05 -9.18
CA PRO A 140 -21.76 6.11 -9.42
C PRO A 140 -22.02 6.40 -10.90
N VAL A 141 -21.07 6.06 -11.79
CA VAL A 141 -21.11 6.35 -13.24
C VAL A 141 -21.20 5.11 -14.12
N LEU A 142 -21.04 3.91 -13.54
CA LEU A 142 -21.08 2.63 -14.26
C LEU A 142 -22.46 2.44 -14.90
N GLY A 143 -22.49 2.10 -16.19
CA GLY A 143 -23.73 1.94 -16.97
C GLY A 143 -24.47 3.25 -17.30
N LYS A 144 -24.03 4.40 -16.76
CA LYS A 144 -24.65 5.71 -17.00
C LYS A 144 -23.92 6.53 -18.07
N ARG A 145 -22.60 6.33 -18.20
CA ARG A 145 -21.77 7.07 -19.16
C ARG A 145 -21.60 6.27 -20.46
N PRO A 146 -22.10 6.76 -21.62
CA PRO A 146 -22.00 6.03 -22.88
C PRO A 146 -20.56 5.95 -23.41
N ASN A 147 -19.66 6.79 -22.91
CA ASN A 147 -18.24 6.83 -23.28
C ASN A 147 -17.33 6.06 -22.32
N LEU A 148 -17.89 5.26 -21.41
CA LEU A 148 -17.13 4.43 -20.47
C LEU A 148 -17.43 2.95 -20.71
N GLU A 149 -16.39 2.19 -21.06
CA GLU A 149 -16.44 0.74 -21.12
C GLU A 149 -15.59 0.14 -20.00
N VAL A 150 -16.17 -0.80 -19.23
CA VAL A 150 -15.49 -1.52 -18.17
C VAL A 150 -15.51 -3.01 -18.48
N ARG A 151 -14.33 -3.61 -18.64
CA ARG A 151 -14.17 -5.05 -18.84
C ARG A 151 -13.61 -5.68 -17.56
N THR A 152 -14.38 -6.58 -16.95
CA THR A 152 -13.96 -7.36 -15.77
C THR A 152 -13.64 -8.79 -16.16
N GLY A 153 -12.91 -9.51 -15.31
CA GLY A 153 -12.50 -10.90 -15.58
C GLY A 153 -11.38 -11.03 -16.62
N VAL A 154 -11.05 -9.97 -17.34
CA VAL A 154 -9.96 -9.92 -18.31
C VAL A 154 -8.61 -9.65 -17.65
N ARG A 155 -7.51 -10.08 -18.28
CA ARG A 155 -6.14 -9.84 -17.79
C ARG A 155 -5.24 -9.30 -18.89
N ALA A 156 -4.71 -8.09 -18.70
CA ALA A 156 -3.68 -7.56 -19.59
C ALA A 156 -2.47 -8.51 -19.64
N LYS A 157 -2.05 -8.84 -20.87
CA LYS A 157 -0.98 -9.81 -21.17
C LYS A 157 0.26 -9.10 -21.70
N ARG A 158 0.08 -8.14 -22.60
CA ARG A 158 1.15 -7.41 -23.28
C ARG A 158 0.64 -6.05 -23.78
N LEU A 159 1.49 -5.03 -23.80
CA LEU A 159 1.24 -3.77 -24.49
C LEU A 159 1.55 -3.92 -25.98
N VAL A 160 0.72 -3.33 -26.83
CA VAL A 160 0.94 -3.33 -28.28
C VAL A 160 1.66 -2.05 -28.65
N LEU A 161 2.86 -2.18 -29.19
CA LEU A 161 3.71 -1.04 -29.57
C LEU A 161 3.76 -0.89 -31.09
N ASP A 162 3.76 0.35 -31.55
CA ASP A 162 3.99 0.79 -32.93
C ASP A 162 5.19 1.74 -32.91
N GLY A 163 6.37 1.20 -33.21
CA GLY A 163 7.64 1.85 -32.91
C GLY A 163 7.76 2.17 -31.41
N ARG A 164 7.85 3.46 -31.07
CA ARG A 164 7.89 3.95 -29.68
C ARG A 164 6.52 4.32 -29.10
N ARG A 165 5.44 4.22 -29.87
CA ARG A 165 4.09 4.56 -29.41
C ARG A 165 3.37 3.32 -28.90
N CYS A 166 2.75 3.42 -27.72
CA CYS A 166 1.82 2.38 -27.27
C CYS A 166 0.47 2.53 -27.98
N ALA A 167 0.14 1.58 -28.84
CA ALA A 167 -1.07 1.57 -29.66
C ALA A 167 -2.24 0.81 -29.01
N GLY A 168 -2.03 0.15 -27.87
CA GLY A 168 -3.07 -0.62 -27.19
C GLY A 168 -2.54 -1.68 -26.25
N ALA A 169 -3.38 -2.66 -25.93
CA ALA A 169 -3.01 -3.81 -25.11
C ALA A 169 -3.68 -5.09 -25.61
N GLU A 170 -2.95 -6.19 -25.53
CA GLU A 170 -3.48 -7.54 -25.58
C GLU A 170 -3.93 -7.96 -24.19
N TYR A 171 -5.09 -8.60 -24.08
CA TYR A 171 -5.61 -9.15 -22.85
C TYR A 171 -6.18 -10.56 -23.06
N LEU A 172 -6.13 -11.36 -22.00
CA LEU A 172 -6.81 -12.64 -21.93
C LEU A 172 -8.28 -12.42 -21.56
N ASP A 173 -9.18 -13.09 -22.27
CA ASP A 173 -10.61 -13.16 -21.94
C ASP A 173 -10.84 -13.85 -20.58
N PRO A 174 -12.06 -13.81 -20.01
CA PRO A 174 -12.36 -14.45 -18.74
C PRO A 174 -12.03 -15.95 -18.67
N ASP A 175 -12.01 -16.65 -19.82
CA ASP A 175 -11.61 -18.05 -19.92
C ASP A 175 -10.09 -18.28 -19.78
N LEU A 176 -9.29 -17.21 -19.80
CA LEU A 176 -7.83 -17.21 -19.71
C LEU A 176 -7.10 -17.90 -20.88
N VAL A 177 -7.82 -18.24 -21.95
CA VAL A 177 -7.31 -18.92 -23.14
C VAL A 177 -7.26 -17.97 -24.32
N HIS A 178 -8.37 -17.29 -24.60
CA HIS A 178 -8.47 -16.42 -25.78
C HIS A 178 -7.77 -15.09 -25.53
N THR A 179 -6.95 -14.67 -26.50
CA THR A 179 -6.32 -13.35 -26.48
C THR A 179 -7.08 -12.40 -27.41
N ARG A 180 -7.47 -11.23 -26.87
CA ARG A 180 -8.06 -10.13 -27.64
C ARG A 180 -7.17 -8.90 -27.56
N THR A 181 -7.34 -7.99 -28.52
CA THR A 181 -6.61 -6.71 -28.55
C THR A 181 -7.59 -5.55 -28.42
N VAL A 182 -7.23 -4.57 -27.58
CA VAL A 182 -7.88 -3.25 -27.54
C VAL A 182 -6.87 -2.21 -28.04
N ARG A 183 -7.32 -1.28 -28.90
CA ARG A 183 -6.49 -0.20 -29.44
C ARG A 183 -6.83 1.13 -28.77
N ALA A 184 -5.82 1.95 -28.54
CA ALA A 184 -5.96 3.29 -27.98
C ALA A 184 -5.58 4.34 -29.03
N ARG A 185 -6.46 5.32 -29.25
CA ARG A 185 -6.19 6.43 -30.18
C ARG A 185 -5.23 7.46 -29.61
N ARG A 186 -5.28 7.71 -28.29
CA ARG A 186 -4.47 8.73 -27.62
C ARG A 186 -3.41 8.07 -26.73
N GLU A 187 -3.85 7.47 -25.63
CA GLU A 187 -2.95 7.03 -24.56
C GLU A 187 -3.37 5.69 -23.97
N VAL A 188 -2.42 5.00 -23.37
CA VAL A 188 -2.63 3.81 -22.53
C VAL A 188 -2.05 4.12 -21.14
N ILE A 189 -2.87 3.96 -20.10
CA ILE A 189 -2.47 4.19 -18.71
C ILE A 189 -2.35 2.83 -18.02
N VAL A 190 -1.14 2.51 -17.53
CA VAL A 190 -0.88 1.25 -16.80
C VAL A 190 -1.05 1.49 -15.30
N SER A 191 -2.12 0.91 -14.73
CA SER A 191 -2.47 1.06 -13.31
C SER A 191 -2.58 -0.29 -12.60
N CYS A 192 -1.67 -1.24 -12.90
CA CYS A 192 -1.69 -2.60 -12.37
C CYS A 192 -1.02 -2.74 -10.97
N GLY A 193 -0.62 -1.62 -10.36
CA GLY A 193 0.06 -1.60 -9.05
C GLY A 193 1.55 -1.97 -9.13
N ALA A 194 2.24 -1.88 -7.98
CA ALA A 194 3.70 -1.97 -7.87
C ALA A 194 4.31 -3.32 -8.29
N ILE A 195 3.51 -4.40 -8.35
CA ILE A 195 3.98 -5.74 -8.74
C ILE A 195 3.65 -6.04 -10.21
N ASP A 196 2.39 -5.88 -10.61
CA ASP A 196 1.96 -6.29 -11.96
C ASP A 196 2.26 -5.23 -13.03
N SER A 197 2.45 -3.95 -12.68
CA SER A 197 2.86 -2.92 -13.66
C SER A 197 4.27 -3.16 -14.22
N PRO A 198 5.33 -3.29 -13.40
CA PRO A 198 6.65 -3.61 -13.93
C PRO A 198 6.67 -4.98 -14.63
N LYS A 199 5.88 -5.96 -14.16
CA LYS A 199 5.69 -7.24 -14.86
C LYS A 199 5.13 -7.03 -16.27
N LEU A 200 4.06 -6.26 -16.43
CA LEU A 200 3.44 -6.01 -17.74
C LEU A 200 4.39 -5.26 -18.67
N LEU A 201 5.11 -4.25 -18.16
CA LEU A 201 6.13 -3.53 -18.92
C LEU A 201 7.22 -4.48 -19.42
N MET A 202 7.79 -5.29 -18.52
CA MET A 202 8.82 -6.27 -18.90
C MET A 202 8.31 -7.30 -19.91
N LEU A 203 7.09 -7.84 -19.74
CA LEU A 203 6.47 -8.75 -20.71
C LEU A 203 6.20 -8.10 -22.07
N SER A 204 6.21 -6.77 -22.13
CA SER A 204 6.05 -5.96 -23.34
C SER A 204 7.38 -5.46 -23.91
N GLY A 205 8.51 -5.98 -23.40
CA GLY A 205 9.85 -5.62 -23.89
C GLY A 205 10.40 -4.32 -23.32
N ILE A 206 9.82 -3.79 -22.25
CA ILE A 206 10.27 -2.55 -21.58
C ILE A 206 10.83 -2.91 -20.21
N GLY A 207 12.15 -2.89 -20.06
CA GLY A 207 12.85 -3.22 -18.82
C GLY A 207 14.34 -3.46 -19.01
N LEU A 208 15.04 -3.96 -17.98
CA LEU A 208 16.48 -4.23 -18.06
C LEU A 208 16.80 -5.25 -19.17
N ALA A 209 17.51 -4.82 -20.21
CA ALA A 209 17.73 -5.63 -21.41
C ALA A 209 18.34 -7.01 -21.14
N ALA A 210 19.30 -7.11 -20.21
CA ALA A 210 19.92 -8.38 -19.83
C ALA A 210 18.89 -9.37 -19.24
N HIS A 211 18.03 -8.89 -18.33
CA HIS A 211 16.96 -9.71 -17.73
C HIS A 211 15.93 -10.14 -18.78
N LEU A 212 15.51 -9.23 -19.66
CA LEU A 212 14.56 -9.54 -20.72
C LEU A 212 15.08 -10.63 -21.66
N ARG A 213 16.35 -10.54 -22.09
CA ARG A 213 17.00 -11.57 -22.91
C ARG A 213 17.06 -12.92 -22.18
N GLU A 214 17.41 -12.92 -20.89
CA GLU A 214 17.46 -14.13 -20.04
C GLU A 214 16.12 -14.87 -20.03
N VAL A 215 14.99 -14.13 -19.97
CA VAL A 215 13.65 -14.74 -19.93
C VAL A 215 13.02 -14.91 -21.32
N GLY A 216 13.76 -14.65 -22.40
CA GLY A 216 13.33 -14.80 -23.78
C GLY A 216 12.23 -13.82 -24.17
N VAL A 217 12.33 -12.57 -23.73
CA VAL A 217 11.49 -11.44 -24.17
C VAL A 217 12.34 -10.52 -25.04
N GLU A 218 11.79 -10.14 -26.20
CA GLU A 218 12.41 -9.16 -27.09
C GLU A 218 12.53 -7.79 -26.40
N VAL A 219 13.70 -7.15 -26.50
CA VAL A 219 13.95 -5.84 -25.90
C VAL A 219 13.48 -4.75 -26.87
N VAL A 220 12.47 -3.99 -26.47
CA VAL A 220 12.00 -2.80 -27.20
C VAL A 220 12.61 -1.54 -26.62
N VAL A 221 12.64 -1.43 -25.28
CA VAL A 221 13.26 -0.32 -24.56
C VAL A 221 14.08 -0.88 -23.41
N ASP A 222 15.38 -0.58 -23.40
CA ASP A 222 16.24 -0.86 -22.24
C ASP A 222 15.96 0.19 -21.15
N ALA A 223 15.19 -0.21 -20.15
CA ALA A 223 14.75 0.63 -19.05
C ALA A 223 15.17 -0.01 -17.71
N PRO A 224 16.41 0.19 -17.26
CA PRO A 224 16.98 -0.56 -16.14
C PRO A 224 16.29 -0.31 -14.79
N GLY A 225 15.55 0.79 -14.65
CA GLY A 225 14.76 1.07 -13.44
C GLY A 225 13.45 0.27 -13.32
N VAL A 226 12.97 -0.36 -14.41
CA VAL A 226 11.70 -1.11 -14.37
C VAL A 226 11.87 -2.36 -13.53
N GLY A 227 11.10 -2.42 -12.43
CA GLY A 227 11.16 -3.52 -11.48
C GLY A 227 12.20 -3.32 -10.38
N GLU A 228 13.02 -2.27 -10.42
CA GLU A 228 13.95 -1.92 -9.34
C GLU A 228 13.28 -1.03 -8.29
N ASN A 229 14.01 -0.70 -7.22
CA ASN A 229 13.60 0.24 -6.18
C ASN A 229 12.27 -0.12 -5.48
N LEU A 230 11.95 -1.43 -5.37
CA LEU A 230 10.80 -1.88 -4.58
C LEU A 230 11.05 -1.52 -3.12
N GLN A 231 10.06 -0.84 -2.55
CA GLN A 231 10.01 -0.37 -1.17
C GLN A 231 8.73 -0.89 -0.52
N ASP A 232 8.77 -1.07 0.80
CA ASP A 232 7.64 -1.49 1.62
C ASP A 232 7.86 -0.99 3.06
N HIS A 233 6.81 -1.01 3.89
CA HIS A 233 6.93 -0.83 5.33
C HIS A 233 7.07 -2.20 6.00
N PRO A 234 8.29 -2.67 6.31
CA PRO A 234 8.47 -3.94 6.99
C PRO A 234 7.87 -3.84 8.39
N GLU A 235 7.05 -4.83 8.74
CA GLU A 235 6.27 -4.83 9.97
C GLU A 235 6.65 -6.01 10.89
N GLY A 236 6.80 -5.72 12.17
CA GLY A 236 6.89 -6.70 13.26
C GLY A 236 5.56 -6.81 14.02
N VAL A 237 5.45 -7.76 14.93
CA VAL A 237 4.26 -7.92 15.78
C VAL A 237 4.66 -8.16 17.23
N ILE A 238 4.00 -7.44 18.13
CA ILE A 238 4.04 -7.65 19.57
C ILE A 238 2.61 -7.99 19.99
N MET A 239 2.39 -9.26 20.35
CA MET A 239 1.07 -9.74 20.80
C MET A 239 1.03 -9.85 22.32
N ARG A 240 -0.11 -9.50 22.91
CA ARG A 240 -0.37 -9.62 24.35
C ARG A 240 -1.75 -10.20 24.59
N GLU A 241 -1.83 -11.15 25.51
CA GLU A 241 -3.11 -11.62 26.03
C GLU A 241 -3.81 -10.50 26.79
N ALA A 242 -5.08 -10.29 26.50
CA ALA A 242 -5.89 -9.29 27.17
C ALA A 242 -6.46 -9.86 28.47
N ARG A 243 -6.42 -9.06 29.55
CA ARG A 243 -6.94 -9.46 30.88
C ARG A 243 -8.46 -9.34 30.99
N GLN A 244 -9.08 -8.65 30.04
CA GLN A 244 -10.52 -8.48 29.93
C GLN A 244 -10.96 -8.88 28.51
N PRO A 245 -12.25 -9.19 28.29
CA PRO A 245 -12.75 -9.49 26.96
C PRO A 245 -12.49 -8.33 25.99
N MET A 246 -11.87 -8.64 24.84
CA MET A 246 -11.67 -7.70 23.75
C MET A 246 -12.98 -7.43 22.99
N PRO A 247 -13.11 -6.29 22.27
CA PRO A 247 -14.29 -6.02 21.46
C PRO A 247 -14.54 -7.09 20.40
N THR A 248 -15.80 -7.48 20.24
CA THR A 248 -16.25 -8.45 19.22
C THR A 248 -16.78 -7.79 17.95
N THR A 249 -16.77 -6.45 17.91
CA THR A 249 -17.11 -5.64 16.74
C THR A 249 -16.08 -4.52 16.60
N SER A 250 -15.82 -4.10 15.36
CA SER A 250 -14.89 -3.01 15.05
C SER A 250 -15.19 -2.50 13.64
N SER A 251 -14.75 -1.27 13.34
CA SER A 251 -14.78 -0.77 11.98
C SER A 251 -13.91 -1.62 11.05
N GLN A 252 -12.71 -2.00 11.50
CA GLN A 252 -11.70 -2.68 10.66
C GLN A 252 -10.59 -3.42 11.43
N TRP A 253 -10.68 -3.48 12.78
CA TRP A 253 -9.79 -4.16 13.74
C TRP A 253 -8.43 -3.51 14.05
N TRP A 254 -7.99 -2.53 13.27
CA TRP A 254 -6.70 -1.83 13.40
C TRP A 254 -6.87 -0.32 13.54
N GLU A 255 -7.47 0.13 14.64
CA GLU A 255 -8.15 1.42 14.70
C GLU A 255 -7.30 2.61 15.15
N ALA A 256 -6.13 2.37 15.74
CA ALA A 256 -5.25 3.45 16.22
C ALA A 256 -3.82 3.31 15.71
N GLY A 257 -3.17 4.46 15.54
CA GLY A 257 -1.79 4.60 15.11
C GLY A 257 -0.95 5.36 16.11
N ILE A 258 0.33 5.03 16.16
CA ILE A 258 1.33 5.68 17.00
C ILE A 258 2.51 6.03 16.10
N PHE A 259 2.88 7.29 16.03
CA PHE A 259 4.11 7.75 15.38
C PHE A 259 5.15 8.11 16.44
N TYR A 260 6.39 7.75 16.16
CA TYR A 260 7.52 7.98 17.04
C TYR A 260 8.79 8.23 16.22
N ASP A 261 9.65 9.09 16.77
CA ASP A 261 11.01 9.38 16.33
C ASP A 261 12.01 8.68 17.28
N THR A 262 12.74 7.70 16.77
CA THR A 262 13.74 6.97 17.58
C THR A 262 15.01 7.78 17.81
N GLU A 263 15.23 8.80 16.98
CA GLU A 263 16.35 9.73 17.04
C GLU A 263 15.83 11.18 17.12
N PRO A 264 16.47 12.05 17.92
CA PRO A 264 16.05 13.45 18.01
C PRO A 264 16.35 14.21 16.70
N GLY A 265 15.50 15.18 16.37
CA GLY A 265 15.73 16.11 15.25
C GLY A 265 15.21 15.65 13.89
N LEU A 266 14.47 14.56 13.82
CA LEU A 266 13.80 14.14 12.59
C LEU A 266 12.61 15.06 12.27
N ASP A 267 12.41 15.37 10.99
CA ASP A 267 11.25 16.11 10.49
C ASP A 267 10.01 15.21 10.27
N ARG A 268 10.21 13.89 10.34
CA ARG A 268 9.22 12.83 10.12
C ARG A 268 9.48 11.67 11.09
N PRO A 269 8.45 10.90 11.47
CA PRO A 269 8.63 9.69 12.26
C PRO A 269 9.40 8.64 11.45
N ASP A 270 10.33 7.95 12.08
CA ASP A 270 11.04 6.78 11.53
C ASP A 270 10.40 5.44 11.96
N LEU A 271 9.48 5.49 12.94
CA LEU A 271 8.75 4.37 13.48
C LEU A 271 7.25 4.66 13.57
N MET A 272 6.44 3.71 13.12
CA MET A 272 4.99 3.73 13.30
C MET A 272 4.55 2.42 13.95
N PHE A 273 3.54 2.46 14.82
CA PHE A 273 2.81 1.27 15.26
C PHE A 273 1.36 1.36 14.83
N HIS A 274 0.77 0.23 14.49
CA HIS A 274 -0.68 0.06 14.55
C HIS A 274 -1.05 -0.67 15.84
N TYR A 275 -2.20 -0.30 16.39
CA TYR A 275 -2.89 -1.08 17.40
C TYR A 275 -3.98 -1.92 16.75
N GLY A 276 -3.94 -3.23 16.99
CA GLY A 276 -4.94 -4.18 16.53
C GLY A 276 -5.67 -4.82 17.71
N SER A 277 -7.01 -4.81 17.69
CA SER A 277 -7.84 -5.38 18.76
C SER A 277 -8.07 -6.91 18.60
N VAL A 278 -7.20 -7.57 17.85
CA VAL A 278 -7.27 -9.00 17.50
C VAL A 278 -5.88 -9.64 17.56
N PRO A 279 -5.78 -10.97 17.77
CA PRO A 279 -4.51 -11.68 17.60
C PRO A 279 -4.02 -11.62 16.16
N PHE A 280 -2.70 -11.50 15.97
CA PHE A 280 -2.05 -11.49 14.66
C PHE A 280 -0.89 -12.49 14.62
N ASP A 281 -1.25 -13.77 14.67
CA ASP A 281 -0.32 -14.89 14.82
C ASP A 281 0.10 -15.57 13.51
N MET A 282 -0.33 -15.01 12.37
CA MET A 282 -0.10 -15.54 11.01
C MET A 282 1.34 -16.00 10.77
N ASN A 283 2.31 -15.27 11.32
CA ASN A 283 3.73 -15.56 11.16
C ASN A 283 4.43 -16.02 12.45
N THR A 284 3.77 -16.01 13.60
CA THR A 284 4.36 -16.43 14.89
C THR A 284 3.95 -17.86 15.28
N ALA A 285 2.70 -18.27 15.01
CA ALA A 285 2.18 -19.59 15.38
C ALA A 285 3.02 -20.74 14.79
N ARG A 286 3.45 -20.61 13.52
CA ARG A 286 4.30 -21.60 12.84
C ARG A 286 5.68 -21.81 13.49
N TRP A 287 6.11 -20.88 14.34
CA TRP A 287 7.37 -20.96 15.09
C TRP A 287 7.15 -21.40 16.54
N GLY A 288 5.94 -21.81 16.91
CA GLY A 288 5.62 -22.32 18.25
C GLY A 288 5.45 -21.22 19.31
N TYR A 289 5.29 -19.96 18.91
CA TYR A 289 4.87 -18.92 19.85
C TYR A 289 3.43 -19.19 20.31
N PRO A 290 3.10 -18.95 21.59
CA PRO A 290 1.73 -19.10 22.08
C PRO A 290 0.78 -18.12 21.37
N THR A 291 -0.45 -18.56 21.16
CA THR A 291 -1.57 -17.76 20.63
C THR A 291 -2.68 -17.60 21.67
N SER A 292 -3.63 -16.71 21.42
CA SER A 292 -4.81 -16.49 22.25
C SER A 292 -5.95 -15.95 21.41
N GLU A 293 -7.18 -16.39 21.69
CA GLU A 293 -8.40 -15.85 21.08
C GLU A 293 -8.79 -14.49 21.69
N ASN A 294 -8.23 -14.13 22.85
CA ASN A 294 -8.47 -12.87 23.55
C ASN A 294 -7.15 -12.09 23.71
N ALA A 295 -6.72 -11.44 22.63
CA ALA A 295 -5.45 -10.73 22.58
C ALA A 295 -5.54 -9.46 21.73
N PHE A 296 -4.59 -8.55 21.97
CA PHE A 296 -4.35 -7.39 21.14
C PHE A 296 -2.90 -7.37 20.63
N CYS A 297 -2.66 -6.60 19.59
CA CYS A 297 -1.36 -6.48 18.93
C CYS A 297 -0.90 -5.03 18.83
N LEU A 298 0.41 -4.83 18.92
CA LEU A 298 1.10 -3.64 18.45
C LEU A 298 2.03 -4.04 17.32
N THR A 299 1.91 -3.41 16.15
CA THR A 299 2.71 -3.76 14.97
C THR A 299 3.67 -2.64 14.58
N PRO A 300 4.92 -2.64 15.10
CA PRO A 300 5.93 -1.68 14.67
C PRO A 300 6.26 -1.86 13.20
N ASN A 301 6.31 -0.77 12.45
CA ASN A 301 6.78 -0.75 11.08
C ASN A 301 7.75 0.43 10.86
N VAL A 302 8.72 0.21 9.98
CA VAL A 302 9.71 1.23 9.60
C VAL A 302 9.13 2.10 8.48
N THR A 303 8.88 3.38 8.76
CA THR A 303 8.21 4.31 7.84
C THR A 303 9.08 4.64 6.62
N ARG A 304 10.41 4.73 6.80
CA ARG A 304 11.36 5.03 5.73
C ARG A 304 12.42 3.94 5.62
N ALA A 305 11.99 2.73 5.28
CA ALA A 305 12.89 1.59 5.15
C ALA A 305 13.98 1.85 4.09
N LYS A 306 15.25 1.67 4.47
CA LYS A 306 16.41 1.86 3.58
C LYS A 306 16.64 0.68 2.63
N SER A 307 16.06 -0.49 2.93
CA SER A 307 16.15 -1.67 2.08
C SER A 307 15.51 -1.42 0.71
N ARG A 308 16.09 -2.00 -0.34
CA ARG A 308 15.53 -1.99 -1.69
C ARG A 308 15.48 -3.41 -2.25
N ALA A 309 14.40 -3.72 -2.94
CA ALA A 309 14.20 -5.00 -3.59
C ALA A 309 13.90 -4.80 -5.08
N ARG A 310 13.78 -5.91 -5.81
CA ARG A 310 13.40 -5.92 -7.21
C ARG A 310 12.26 -6.89 -7.50
N CYS A 311 11.42 -6.53 -8.46
CA CYS A 311 10.41 -7.36 -9.10
C CYS A 311 10.89 -7.78 -10.49
N GLY A 312 10.89 -9.08 -10.77
CA GLY A 312 11.20 -9.64 -12.09
C GLY A 312 10.01 -10.37 -12.69
N CYS A 313 10.01 -10.52 -14.02
CA CYS A 313 9.16 -11.49 -14.72
C CYS A 313 9.93 -12.80 -14.98
N GLY A 314 9.24 -13.91 -15.22
CA GLY A 314 9.84 -15.14 -15.70
C GLY A 314 8.85 -16.02 -16.46
N ARG A 315 9.38 -16.91 -17.30
CA ARG A 315 8.59 -18.00 -17.92
C ARG A 315 8.35 -19.09 -16.86
N GLY A 316 7.09 -19.39 -16.57
CA GLY A 316 6.76 -20.61 -15.83
C GLY A 316 7.01 -21.83 -16.71
N THR A 317 7.34 -22.96 -16.08
CA THR A 317 7.52 -24.28 -16.74
C THR A 317 6.27 -24.78 -17.47
N THR A 318 5.11 -24.13 -17.30
CA THR A 318 3.82 -24.46 -17.92
C THR A 318 3.29 -23.38 -18.87
N GLY A 319 4.14 -22.48 -19.37
CA GLY A 319 3.71 -21.37 -20.24
C GLY A 319 2.96 -20.24 -19.52
N THR A 320 2.77 -20.34 -18.19
CA THR A 320 2.21 -19.26 -17.36
C THR A 320 3.31 -18.32 -16.87
N SER A 321 3.21 -17.01 -17.12
CA SER A 321 4.22 -16.04 -16.66
C SER A 321 4.13 -15.84 -15.14
N ARG A 322 5.20 -16.18 -14.41
CA ARG A 322 5.32 -15.96 -12.97
C ARG A 322 6.09 -14.66 -12.71
N GLY A 323 5.62 -13.86 -11.76
CA GLY A 323 6.39 -12.73 -11.22
C GLY A 323 7.11 -13.17 -9.96
N TRP A 324 8.30 -12.64 -9.71
CA TRP A 324 9.07 -12.92 -8.50
C TRP A 324 9.57 -11.64 -7.87
N ILE A 325 9.70 -11.62 -6.55
CA ILE A 325 10.34 -10.55 -5.79
C ILE A 325 11.66 -11.12 -5.25
N ARG A 326 12.77 -10.41 -5.46
CA ARG A 326 14.06 -10.70 -4.81
C ARG A 326 14.53 -9.45 -4.07
N GLY A 327 14.80 -9.57 -2.78
CA GLY A 327 15.42 -8.50 -2.00
C GLY A 327 16.94 -8.50 -2.16
N THR A 328 17.54 -7.31 -2.19
CA THR A 328 18.99 -7.14 -2.04
C THR A 328 19.25 -6.36 -0.76
N SER A 329 19.72 -7.02 0.29
CA SER A 329 20.28 -6.33 1.45
C SER A 329 21.74 -5.98 1.14
N ARG A 330 22.02 -4.73 0.77
CA ARG A 330 23.40 -4.20 0.89
C ARG A 330 23.55 -3.63 2.29
N THR A 331 23.97 -4.47 3.24
CA THR A 331 24.57 -3.97 4.47
C THR A 331 25.98 -3.52 4.13
N SER A 332 26.20 -2.23 4.00
CA SER A 332 27.56 -1.67 4.07
C SER A 332 28.01 -1.79 5.52
N THR A 333 28.77 -2.85 5.83
CA THR A 333 29.68 -2.81 6.98
C THR A 333 30.72 -1.75 6.66
N MET A 334 30.54 -0.54 7.18
CA MET A 334 31.67 0.34 7.45
C MET A 334 32.34 -0.22 8.69
N CYS A 335 33.44 -0.94 8.48
CA CYS A 335 34.48 -1.03 9.48
C CYS A 335 35.14 0.36 9.56
N GLY A 336 35.13 0.94 10.76
CA GLY A 336 35.89 2.10 11.18
C GLY A 336 35.97 2.03 12.69
#